data_AF-A0A3D0QVX7-F1
#
_entry.id   AF-A0A3D0QVX7-F1
#
_cell.length_a   1.000
_cell.length_b   1.000
_cell.length_c   1.000
_cell.angle_alpha   90.00
_cell.angle_beta   90.00
_cell.angle_gamma   90.00
#
_symmetry.space_group_name_H-M   'P 1'
#
loop_
_entity.id
_entity.type
_entity.pdbx_description
1 polymer ?
#
loop_
_entity_poly.entity_id
_entity_poly.type
_entity_poly.pdbx_seq_one_letter_code
_entity_poly.pdbx_strand_id
1 'polypeptide(L)' 'MSGSDVLEMQKRLNQVWGFRVAEDGSYDSDDESMITNYQIYYSVSGDQKGTYGSTTRRDLEGRTRNPK' A
#
# COMPACT_ATOMS: atom_id res chain seq x y z
N MET A 1 4.79 -11.59 -1.98
CA MET A 1 5.27 -11.50 -0.58
C MET A 1 4.08 -11.76 0.32
N SER A 2 4.22 -12.40 1.48
CA SER A 2 3.11 -12.59 2.42
C SER A 2 3.55 -12.29 3.83
N GLY A 3 2.65 -11.74 4.66
CA GLY A 3 2.92 -11.45 6.06
C GLY A 3 2.27 -10.16 6.57
N SER A 4 2.61 -9.81 7.82
CA SER A 4 2.03 -8.68 8.55
C SER A 4 2.24 -7.33 7.85
N ASP A 5 3.37 -7.15 7.16
CA ASP A 5 3.65 -5.91 6.42
C ASP A 5 2.68 -5.70 5.24
N VAL A 6 2.29 -6.77 4.55
CA VAL A 6 1.33 -6.71 3.43
C VAL A 6 -0.07 -6.43 3.97
N LEU A 7 -0.46 -7.08 5.07
CA LEU A 7 -1.75 -6.82 5.71
C LEU A 7 -1.85 -5.37 6.21
N GLU A 8 -0.76 -4.83 6.76
CA GLU A 8 -0.70 -3.44 7.16
C GLU A 8 -0.87 -2.50 5.97
N MET A 9 -0.15 -2.75 4.87
CA MET A 9 -0.28 -2.00 3.62
C MET A 9 -1.73 -1.98 3.11
N GLN A 10 -2.36 -3.15 3.02
CA GLN A 10 -3.73 -3.33 2.53
C GLN A 10 -4.72 -2.52 3.37
N LYS A 11 -4.64 -2.62 4.70
CA LYS A 11 -5.46 -1.83 5.64
C LYS A 11 -5.26 -0.33 5.46
N ARG A 12 -4.02 0.11 5.25
CA ARG A 12 -3.72 1.54 5.02
C ARG A 12 -4.25 2.02 3.66
N LEU A 13 -4.08 1.25 2.59
CA LEU A 13 -4.66 1.58 1.28
C LEU A 13 -6.19 1.71 1.36
N ASN A 14 -6.85 0.82 2.10
CA ASN A 14 -8.29 0.89 2.33
C ASN A 14 -8.72 2.13 3.14
N GLN A 15 -7.87 2.66 4.04
CA GLN A 15 -8.14 3.96 4.69
C GLN A 15 -8.07 5.14 3.70
N VAL A 16 -7.18 5.09 2.71
CA VAL A 16 -7.01 6.18 1.74
C VAL A 16 -8.11 6.19 0.69
N TRP A 17 -8.51 5.02 0.18
CA TRP A 17 -9.37 4.91 -1.01
C TRP A 17 -10.64 4.09 -0.86
N GLY A 18 -10.90 3.55 0.32
CA GLY A 18 -12.14 2.85 0.67
C GLY A 18 -12.25 1.46 0.02
N PHE A 19 -11.95 0.42 0.81
CA PHE A 19 -12.18 -1.01 0.50
C PHE A 19 -11.92 -1.43 -0.95
N ARG A 20 -10.70 -1.17 -1.44
CA ARG A 20 -10.32 -1.52 -2.83
C ARG A 20 -9.38 -2.71 -2.96
N VAL A 21 -8.78 -3.16 -1.86
CA VAL A 21 -7.89 -4.32 -1.83
C VAL A 21 -8.32 -5.28 -0.71
N ALA A 22 -8.02 -6.56 -0.90
CA ALA A 22 -8.21 -7.59 0.13
C ALA A 22 -7.31 -7.30 1.34
N GLU A 23 -7.72 -7.72 2.54
CA GLU A 23 -6.91 -7.64 3.77
C GLU A 23 -6.51 -9.05 4.21
N ASP A 24 -5.83 -9.77 3.33
CA ASP A 24 -5.45 -11.18 3.50
C ASP A 24 -3.95 -11.39 3.76
N GLY A 25 -3.16 -10.31 3.74
CA GLY A 25 -1.73 -10.33 3.96
C GLY A 25 -0.94 -11.01 2.84
N SER A 26 -1.52 -11.19 1.66
CA SER A 26 -0.89 -11.79 0.49
C SER A 26 -0.77 -10.77 -0.63
N TYR A 27 0.46 -10.49 -1.05
CA TYR A 27 0.72 -9.48 -2.07
C TYR A 27 0.50 -10.09 -3.46
N ASP A 28 -0.48 -9.57 -4.19
CA ASP A 28 -0.87 -10.01 -5.51
C ASP A 28 -0.83 -8.88 -6.57
N SER A 29 -1.38 -9.15 -7.75
CA SER A 29 -1.42 -8.18 -8.85
C SER A 29 -2.38 -7.00 -8.60
N ASP A 30 -3.41 -7.19 -7.77
CA ASP A 30 -4.36 -6.13 -7.44
C ASP A 30 -3.69 -5.15 -6.46
N ASP A 31 -2.94 -5.68 -5.49
CA ASP A 31 -2.06 -4.88 -4.62
C ASP A 31 -0.99 -4.12 -5.42
N GLU A 32 -0.30 -4.77 -6.35
CA GLU A 32 0.70 -4.13 -7.22
C GLU A 32 0.10 -2.97 -8.02
N SER A 33 -1.09 -3.19 -8.59
CA SER A 33 -1.82 -2.17 -9.35
C SER A 33 -2.24 -1.01 -8.46
N MET A 34 -2.72 -1.29 -7.25
CA MET A 34 -3.14 -0.26 -6.30
C MET A 34 -1.95 0.57 -5.82
N ILE A 35 -0.81 -0.06 -5.51
CA ILE A 35 0.42 0.65 -5.13
C ILE A 35 0.92 1.50 -6.29
N THR A 36 0.88 1.00 -7.53
CA THR A 36 1.25 1.78 -8.72
C THR A 36 0.40 3.04 -8.84
N ASN A 37 -0.92 2.89 -8.73
CA ASN A 37 -1.85 4.01 -8.76
C ASN A 37 -1.56 4.99 -7.62
N TYR A 38 -1.27 4.48 -6.42
CA TYR A 38 -1.00 5.29 -5.23
C TYR A 38 0.22 6.16 -5.44
N GLN A 39 1.31 5.54 -5.90
CA GLN A 39 2.56 6.24 -6.19
C GLN A 39 2.38 7.29 -7.28
N ILE A 40 1.55 7.05 -8.29
CA ILE A 40 1.23 8.04 -9.33
C ILE A 40 0.41 9.19 -8.74
N TYR A 41 -0.69 8.90 -8.06
CA TYR A 41 -1.62 9.90 -7.54
C TYR A 41 -0.95 10.86 -6.53
N TYR A 42 -0.11 10.31 -5.65
CA TYR A 42 0.59 11.09 -4.63
C TYR A 42 2.00 11.53 -5.03
N SER A 43 2.41 11.28 -6.29
CA SER A 43 3.76 11.60 -6.78
C SER A 43 4.88 11.00 -5.92
N VAL A 44 4.67 9.80 -5.39
CA VAL A 44 5.70 9.06 -4.63
C VAL A 44 6.69 8.45 -5.62
N SER A 45 7.96 8.77 -5.44
CA SER A 45 9.09 8.30 -6.26
C SER A 45 10.20 7.75 -5.36
N GLY A 46 10.92 6.72 -5.81
CA GLY A 46 12.06 6.15 -5.07
C GLY A 46 11.99 4.64 -4.99
N ASP A 47 10.78 4.09 -4.96
CA ASP A 47 10.54 2.66 -5.11
C ASP A 47 10.14 2.34 -6.55
N GLN A 48 10.35 1.08 -6.97
CA GLN A 48 9.82 0.58 -8.23
C GLN A 48 8.28 0.70 -8.23
N LYS A 49 7.70 0.93 -9.42
CA LYS A 49 6.25 1.00 -9.57
C LYS A 49 5.60 -0.29 -9.08
N GLY A 50 4.56 -0.15 -8.27
CA GLY A 50 3.87 -1.30 -7.72
C GLY A 50 4.70 -2.05 -6.68
N THR A 51 5.71 -1.43 -6.08
CA THR A 51 6.48 -2.03 -4.98
C THR A 51 6.21 -1.27 -3.69
N TYR A 52 5.80 -2.00 -2.66
CA TYR A 52 5.67 -1.46 -1.30
C TYR A 52 7.04 -1.40 -0.60
N GLY A 53 7.91 -0.52 -1.11
CA GLY A 53 9.22 -0.24 -0.54
C GLY A 53 9.16 0.73 0.63
N SER A 54 10.33 1.07 1.18
CA SER A 54 10.43 1.94 2.36
C SER A 54 9.90 3.37 2.11
N THR A 55 10.05 3.88 0.88
CA THR A 55 9.57 5.22 0.52
C THR A 55 8.05 5.27 0.51
N THR A 56 7.43 4.29 -0.16
CA THR A 56 5.97 4.15 -0.28
C THR A 56 5.36 3.83 1.08
N ARG A 57 5.99 2.96 1.87
CA ARG A 57 5.58 2.66 3.25
C ARG A 57 5.53 3.92 4.10
N ARG A 58 6.62 4.70 4.14
CA ARG A 58 6.68 5.93 4.94
C ARG A 58 5.63 6.97 4.52
N ASP A 59 5.40 7.14 3.22
CA ASP A 59 4.38 8.07 2.72
C ASP A 59 2.96 7.60 3.11
N LEU A 60 2.66 6.30 2.92
CA LEU A 60 1.38 5.72 3.27
C LEU A 60 1.12 5.77 4.79
N GLU A 61 2.13 5.49 5.60
CA GLU A 61 2.09 5.61 7.06
C GLU A 61 1.80 7.04 7.53
N GLY A 62 2.37 8.05 6.86
CA GLY A 62 2.15 9.46 7.19
C GLY A 62 0.73 9.96 6.88
N ARG A 63 0.01 9.29 5.97
CA ARG A 63 -1.35 9.66 5.56
C ARG A 63 -2.45 8.91 6.30
N THR A 64 -2.10 7.82 6.97
CA THR A 64 -3.05 6.88 7.55
C THR A 64 -2.83 6.74 9.05
N ARG A 65 -3.85 6.28 9.76
CA ARG A 65 -3.69 5.91 11.17
C ARG A 65 -3.11 4.50 11.24
N ASN A 66 -2.42 4.21 12.34
CA ASN A 66 -1.89 2.87 12.57
C ASN A 66 -3.04 1.85 12.52
N PRO A 67 -3.03 0.88 11.60
CA PRO A 67 -4.06 -0.14 11.51
C PRO A 67 -4.09 -0.99 12.79
N LYS A 68 -5.28 -1.35 13.23
CA LYS A 68 -5.47 -2.32 14.33
C LYS A 68 -5.52 -3.73 13.79
#